data_AF-A0A455UCL5-F1
#
_entry.id   AF-A0A455UCL5-F1
#
_cell.length_a   1.000
_cell.length_b   1.000
_cell.length_c   1.000
_cell.angle_alpha   90.00
_cell.angle_beta   90.00
_cell.angle_gamma   90.00
#
_symmetry.space_group_name_H-M   'P 1'
#
loop_
_entity.id
_entity.type
_entity.pdbx_description
1 polymer ?
#
loop_
_entity_poly.entity_id
_entity_poly.type
_entity_poly.pdbx_seq_one_letter_code
_entity_poly.pdbx_strand_id
1 'polypeptide(L)'
;MLFAGFILMAILALIEVGGFSGLTTGMEAGATSFLGIDQIGALPALSLAAVIAIGVLATPSFRQRIYSGKSVKSVRRSFLITGVLYLGFSIIPAIIGMATHALNPGLENSNFAFPFLATEIMPLGLGLLLLVAGLSATMSSASSDAIAGVSTLIRDLYVLATGRTPSARNVVRFSRIALVATIGLALLFALASDNVITYITRMISTILSGLFVSAMLGRFWSRYNWQGAIATLILPQRPL
;
A
#
# COMPACT_ATOMS: atom_id res chain seq x y z
N MET A 1 6.60 -11.84 15.27
CA MET A 1 7.82 -11.03 15.52
C MET A 1 7.63 -9.60 15.07
N LEU A 2 7.44 -9.31 13.78
CA LEU A 2 7.24 -7.93 13.28
C LEU A 2 6.15 -7.15 14.03
N PHE A 3 4.96 -7.75 14.15
CA PHE A 3 3.82 -7.11 14.81
C PHE A 3 4.11 -6.75 16.28
N ALA A 4 4.72 -7.68 17.02
CA ALA A 4 5.15 -7.46 18.40
C ALA A 4 6.25 -6.40 18.51
N GLY A 5 7.19 -6.37 17.56
CA GLY A 5 8.25 -5.36 17.52
C GLY A 5 7.72 -3.96 17.25
N PHE A 6 6.76 -3.81 16.33
CA PHE A 6 6.06 -2.54 16.09
C PHE A 6 5.26 -2.08 17.33
N ILE A 7 4.57 -2.99 18.02
CA ILE A 7 3.89 -2.68 19.29
C ILE A 7 4.89 -2.20 20.34
N LEU A 8 5.99 -2.94 20.53
CA LEU A 8 7.02 -2.58 21.50
C LEU A 8 7.66 -1.24 21.18
N MET A 9 8.00 -1.00 19.91
CA MET A 9 8.51 0.29 19.45
C MET A 9 7.54 1.44 19.75
N ALA A 10 6.25 1.28 19.47
CA ALA A 10 5.27 2.33 19.76
C ALA A 10 5.10 2.59 21.26
N ILE A 11 5.17 1.55 22.10
CA ILE A 11 5.15 1.71 23.57
C ILE A 11 6.39 2.50 24.03
N LEU A 12 7.58 2.12 23.57
CA LEU A 12 8.82 2.81 23.96
C LEU A 12 8.83 4.25 23.45
N ALA A 13 8.42 4.48 22.20
CA ALA A 13 8.32 5.81 21.62
C ALA A 13 7.34 6.69 22.41
N LEU A 14 6.20 6.15 22.85
CA LEU A 14 5.24 6.86 23.69
C LEU A 14 5.83 7.23 25.05
N ILE A 15 6.62 6.34 25.65
CA ILE A 15 7.32 6.62 26.92
C ILE A 15 8.35 7.75 26.72
N GLU A 16 9.13 7.67 25.65
CA GLU A 16 10.21 8.63 25.35
C GLU A 16 9.69 10.05 25.13
N VAL A 17 8.55 10.20 24.42
CA VAL A 17 7.94 11.53 24.23
C VAL A 17 7.20 12.04 25.47
N GLY A 18 7.11 11.27 26.56
CA GLY A 18 6.38 11.68 27.76
C GLY A 18 4.86 11.46 27.70
N GLY A 19 4.41 10.47 26.92
CA GLY A 19 3.02 10.06 26.82
C GLY A 19 2.25 10.72 25.66
N PHE A 20 0.92 10.61 25.70
CA PHE A 20 0.05 11.07 24.61
C PHE A 20 0.11 12.59 24.40
N SER A 21 0.33 13.37 25.46
CA SER A 21 0.55 14.83 25.34
C SER A 21 1.84 15.16 24.59
N GLY A 22 2.86 14.32 24.75
CA GLY A 22 4.13 14.44 24.05
C GLY A 22 4.01 14.25 22.55
N LEU A 23 3.19 13.29 22.12
CA LEU A 23 2.97 12.98 20.69
C LEU A 23 2.48 14.19 19.89
N THR A 24 1.65 15.05 20.49
CA THR A 24 1.05 16.20 19.80
C THR A 24 1.90 17.47 19.90
N THR A 25 3.04 17.41 20.60
CA THR A 25 3.87 18.60 20.81
C THR A 25 4.51 19.04 19.50
N GLY A 26 4.32 20.31 19.13
CA GLY A 26 4.83 20.86 17.87
C GLY A 26 4.03 20.48 16.62
N MET A 27 2.93 19.72 16.76
CA MET A 27 2.04 19.38 15.66
C MET A 27 0.97 20.44 15.43
N GLU A 28 0.58 20.63 14.17
CA GLU A 28 -0.59 21.42 13.83
C GLU A 28 -1.88 20.76 14.35
N ALA A 29 -2.83 21.56 14.85
CA ALA A 29 -4.08 21.05 15.43
C ALA A 29 -4.85 20.14 14.46
N GLY A 30 -4.86 20.47 13.16
CA GLY A 30 -5.51 19.66 12.12
C GLY A 30 -4.92 18.26 11.96
N ALA A 31 -3.60 18.11 12.12
CA ALA A 31 -2.90 16.82 12.01
C ALA A 31 -3.23 15.87 13.17
N THR A 32 -3.67 16.40 14.31
CA THR A 32 -4.04 15.62 15.50
C THR A 32 -5.52 15.22 15.55
N SER A 33 -6.32 15.71 14.60
CA SER A 33 -7.74 15.35 14.47
C SER A 33 -7.93 13.86 14.20
N PHE A 34 -9.12 13.33 14.51
CA PHE A 34 -9.44 11.92 14.28
C PHE A 34 -9.23 11.57 12.80
N LEU A 35 -8.32 10.63 12.52
CA LEU A 35 -7.89 10.22 11.18
C LEU A 35 -7.33 11.36 10.30
N GLY A 36 -6.97 12.50 10.88
CA GLY A 36 -6.52 13.68 10.13
C GLY A 36 -7.62 14.33 9.28
N ILE A 37 -8.90 14.08 9.60
CA ILE A 37 -10.04 14.56 8.82
C ILE A 37 -10.06 16.09 8.72
N ASP A 38 -9.66 16.81 9.76
CA ASP A 38 -9.68 18.28 9.74
C ASP A 38 -8.57 18.85 8.84
N GLN A 39 -7.49 18.08 8.65
CA GLN A 39 -6.38 18.45 7.75
C GLN A 39 -6.71 18.17 6.28
N ILE A 40 -7.37 17.04 6.02
CA ILE A 40 -7.62 16.52 4.67
C ILE A 40 -9.00 16.96 4.14
N GLY A 41 -9.94 17.23 5.04
CA GLY A 41 -11.36 17.45 4.77
C GLY A 41 -12.17 16.14 4.76
N ALA A 42 -13.41 16.20 5.23
CA ALA A 42 -14.29 15.03 5.33
C ALA A 42 -14.62 14.39 3.97
N LEU A 43 -14.89 15.20 2.95
CA LEU A 43 -15.23 14.70 1.62
C LEU A 43 -14.02 14.02 0.93
N PRO A 44 -12.81 14.62 0.91
CA PRO A 44 -11.61 13.93 0.42
C PRO A 44 -11.28 12.67 1.23
N ALA A 45 -11.45 12.66 2.56
CA ALA A 45 -11.21 11.48 3.38
C ALA A 45 -12.17 10.31 3.03
N LEU A 46 -13.46 10.59 2.88
CA LEU A 46 -14.45 9.60 2.45
C LEU A 46 -14.18 9.09 1.03
N SER A 47 -13.81 10.00 0.12
CA SER A 47 -13.43 9.65 -1.25
C SER A 47 -12.21 8.71 -1.25
N LEU A 48 -11.16 9.06 -0.51
CA LEU A 48 -9.95 8.26 -0.38
C LEU A 48 -10.27 6.86 0.17
N ALA A 49 -11.08 6.77 1.22
CA ALA A 49 -11.51 5.51 1.80
C ALA A 49 -12.26 4.63 0.79
N ALA A 50 -13.20 5.21 0.03
CA ALA A 50 -13.97 4.48 -0.98
C ALA A 50 -13.09 3.99 -2.14
N VAL A 51 -12.20 4.86 -2.64
CA VAL A 51 -11.27 4.53 -3.73
C VAL A 51 -10.30 3.43 -3.30
N ILE A 52 -9.74 3.49 -2.10
CA ILE A 52 -8.86 2.43 -1.57
C ILE A 52 -9.62 1.12 -1.42
N ALA A 53 -10.84 1.14 -0.86
CA ALA A 53 -11.63 -0.06 -0.63
C ALA A 53 -11.88 -0.85 -1.92
N ILE A 54 -12.26 -0.17 -3.00
CA ILE A 54 -12.48 -0.82 -4.30
C ILE A 54 -11.15 -1.12 -5.01
N GLY A 55 -10.20 -0.19 -4.98
CA GLY A 55 -8.91 -0.31 -5.63
C GLY A 55 -8.13 -1.53 -5.15
N VAL A 56 -8.08 -1.77 -3.83
CA VAL A 56 -7.41 -2.94 -3.24
C VAL A 56 -8.05 -4.24 -3.73
N LEU A 57 -9.38 -4.32 -3.82
CA LEU A 57 -10.07 -5.52 -4.34
C LEU A 57 -9.84 -5.75 -5.84
N ALA A 58 -9.54 -4.69 -6.59
CA ALA A 58 -9.22 -4.80 -8.00
C ALA A 58 -7.80 -5.35 -8.24
N THR A 59 -6.88 -5.18 -7.30
CA THR A 59 -5.47 -5.59 -7.47
C THR A 59 -5.31 -7.10 -7.73
N PRO A 60 -4.46 -7.50 -8.70
CA PRO A 60 -4.33 -8.91 -9.05
C PRO A 60 -3.79 -9.79 -7.92
N SER A 61 -2.90 -9.30 -7.06
CA SER A 61 -2.33 -10.08 -5.95
C SER A 61 -3.38 -10.49 -4.91
N PHE A 62 -4.38 -9.64 -4.64
CA PHE A 62 -5.51 -10.00 -3.79
C PHE A 62 -6.47 -10.97 -4.48
N ARG A 63 -6.73 -10.80 -5.78
CA ARG A 63 -7.54 -11.76 -6.56
C ARG A 63 -6.93 -13.15 -6.57
N GLN A 64 -5.61 -13.26 -6.71
CA GLN A 64 -4.91 -14.54 -6.63
C GLN A 64 -5.14 -15.23 -5.27
N ARG A 65 -5.08 -14.47 -4.16
CA ARG A 65 -5.37 -15.00 -2.82
C ARG A 65 -6.82 -15.48 -2.69
N ILE A 66 -7.78 -14.75 -3.26
CA ILE A 66 -9.19 -15.15 -3.30
C ILE A 66 -9.36 -16.48 -4.05
N TYR A 67 -8.76 -16.61 -5.23
CA TYR A 67 -8.90 -17.81 -6.08
C TYR A 67 -8.15 -19.03 -5.53
N SER A 68 -7.10 -18.84 -4.73
CA SER A 68 -6.42 -19.92 -4.00
C SER A 68 -7.16 -20.40 -2.74
N GLY A 69 -8.23 -19.69 -2.34
CA GLY A 69 -8.97 -20.00 -1.13
C GLY A 69 -9.78 -21.30 -1.26
N LYS A 70 -9.80 -22.11 -0.20
CA LYS A 70 -10.51 -23.41 -0.18
C LYS A 70 -12.02 -23.29 -0.38
N SER A 71 -12.63 -22.21 0.11
CA SER A 71 -14.06 -21.95 0.01
C SER A 71 -14.38 -20.47 0.20
N VAL A 72 -15.52 -20.02 -0.31
CA VAL A 72 -16.00 -18.63 -0.15
C VAL A 72 -16.11 -18.26 1.33
N LYS A 73 -16.60 -19.16 2.20
CA LYS A 73 -16.69 -18.94 3.64
C LYS A 73 -15.33 -18.70 4.28
N SER A 74 -14.32 -19.48 3.88
CA SER A 74 -12.94 -19.31 4.35
C SER A 74 -12.39 -17.95 3.92
N VAL A 75 -12.54 -17.58 2.65
CA VAL A 75 -12.07 -16.30 2.13
C VAL A 75 -12.73 -15.13 2.86
N ARG A 76 -14.05 -15.12 3.00
CA ARG A 76 -14.77 -14.05 3.74
C ARG A 76 -14.26 -13.89 5.17
N ARG A 77 -14.07 -15.01 5.88
CA ARG A 77 -13.54 -14.99 7.25
C ARG A 77 -12.11 -14.44 7.29
N SER A 78 -11.25 -14.86 6.37
CA SER A 78 -9.87 -14.37 6.28
C SER A 78 -9.80 -12.86 6.02
N PHE A 79 -10.63 -12.34 5.11
CA PHE A 79 -10.69 -10.90 4.83
C PHE A 79 -11.24 -10.10 6.02
N LEU A 80 -12.27 -10.60 6.71
CA LEU A 80 -12.80 -9.94 7.92
C LEU A 80 -11.75 -9.87 9.02
N ILE A 81 -11.08 -10.98 9.31
CA ILE A 81 -10.02 -11.04 10.34
C ILE A 81 -8.88 -10.08 9.97
N THR A 82 -8.44 -10.10 8.71
CA THR A 82 -7.36 -9.22 8.24
C THR A 82 -7.77 -7.75 8.33
N GLY A 83 -9.01 -7.40 7.96
CA GLY A 83 -9.53 -6.05 8.06
C GLY A 83 -9.55 -5.53 9.50
N VAL A 84 -10.06 -6.33 10.44
CA VAL A 84 -10.06 -5.96 11.87
C VAL A 84 -8.63 -5.79 12.41
N LEU A 85 -7.73 -6.70 12.05
CA LEU A 85 -6.32 -6.60 12.45
C LEU A 85 -5.65 -5.35 11.88
N TYR A 86 -5.93 -4.98 10.63
CA TYR A 86 -5.41 -3.76 10.02
C TYR A 86 -5.96 -2.48 10.66
N LEU A 87 -7.25 -2.46 11.01
CA LEU A 87 -7.84 -1.34 11.73
C LEU A 87 -7.22 -1.15 13.13
N GLY A 88 -6.94 -2.25 13.84
CA GLY A 88 -6.24 -2.15 15.13
C GLY A 88 -4.77 -1.75 14.96
N PHE A 89 -4.11 -2.26 13.92
CA PHE A 89 -2.68 -1.99 13.68
C PHE A 89 -2.42 -0.59 13.12
N SER A 90 -3.37 0.05 12.44
CA SER A 90 -3.17 1.37 11.80
C SER A 90 -2.75 2.47 12.78
N ILE A 91 -3.12 2.35 14.05
CA ILE A 91 -2.76 3.28 15.12
C ILE A 91 -1.25 3.26 15.38
N ILE A 92 -0.60 2.09 15.22
CA ILE A 92 0.80 1.90 15.62
C ILE A 92 1.77 2.69 14.72
N PRO A 93 1.72 2.58 13.38
CA PRO A 93 2.53 3.43 12.50
C PRO A 93 2.27 4.92 12.69
N ALA A 94 1.03 5.32 13.03
CA ALA A 94 0.71 6.72 13.31
C ALA A 94 1.44 7.22 14.57
N ILE A 95 1.44 6.44 15.67
CA ILE A 95 2.20 6.76 16.88
C ILE A 95 3.70 6.86 16.58
N ILE A 96 4.26 5.92 15.81
CA ILE A 96 5.67 5.94 15.39
C ILE A 96 5.99 7.21 14.59
N GLY A 97 5.14 7.60 13.64
CA GLY A 97 5.31 8.82 12.86
C GLY A 97 5.25 10.09 13.72
N MET A 98 4.24 10.21 14.58
CA MET A 98 4.08 11.35 15.49
C MET A 98 5.23 11.45 16.49
N ALA A 99 5.64 10.34 17.09
CA ALA A 99 6.77 10.32 18.01
C ALA A 99 8.08 10.69 17.31
N THR A 100 8.31 10.22 16.08
CA THR A 100 9.46 10.65 15.28
C THR A 100 9.44 12.16 15.08
N HIS A 101 8.29 12.73 14.72
CA HIS A 101 8.17 14.17 14.50
C HIS A 101 8.45 14.96 15.78
N ALA A 102 7.97 14.50 16.93
CA ALA A 102 8.22 15.14 18.22
C ALA A 102 9.70 15.07 18.64
N LEU A 103 10.37 13.94 18.40
CA LEU A 103 11.77 13.71 18.81
C LEU A 103 12.80 14.26 17.83
N ASN A 104 12.49 14.25 16.54
CA ASN A 104 13.34 14.77 15.47
C ASN A 104 12.52 15.52 14.41
N PRO A 105 12.08 16.75 14.70
CA PRO A 105 11.30 17.56 13.76
C PRO A 105 12.06 17.87 12.46
N GLY A 106 13.38 17.84 12.49
CA GLY A 106 14.28 18.16 11.37
C GLY A 106 14.73 16.95 10.54
N LEU A 107 14.06 15.79 10.67
CA LEU A 107 14.43 14.60 9.92
C LEU A 107 14.38 14.87 8.40
N GLU A 108 15.56 14.89 7.76
CA GLU A 108 15.74 15.27 6.35
C GLU A 108 14.84 14.46 5.39
N ASN A 109 14.62 13.18 5.71
CA ASN A 109 13.74 12.31 4.93
C ASN A 109 12.75 11.59 5.84
N SER A 110 11.47 11.95 5.72
CA SER A 110 10.37 11.35 6.50
C SER A 110 10.25 9.84 6.33
N ASN A 111 10.76 9.27 5.22
CA ASN A 111 10.75 7.81 5.00
C ASN A 111 11.64 7.07 6.01
N PHE A 112 12.56 7.77 6.70
CA PHE A 112 13.44 7.20 7.72
C PHE A 112 12.85 7.23 9.14
N ALA A 113 11.58 7.60 9.32
CA ALA A 113 10.95 7.62 10.64
C ALA A 113 11.02 6.27 11.37
N PHE A 114 10.65 5.18 10.69
CA PHE A 114 10.73 3.84 11.27
C PHE A 114 12.18 3.43 11.59
N PRO A 115 13.15 3.54 10.67
CA PRO A 115 14.54 3.25 10.97
C PRO A 115 15.13 4.07 12.11
N PHE A 116 14.82 5.37 12.16
CA PHE A 116 15.28 6.28 13.20
C PHE A 116 14.82 5.80 14.59
N LEU A 117 13.53 5.53 14.80
CA LEU A 117 13.08 5.04 16.10
C LEU A 117 13.60 3.65 16.44
N ALA A 118 13.88 2.82 15.43
CA ALA A 118 14.44 1.49 15.64
C ALA A 118 15.89 1.57 16.14
N THR A 119 16.65 2.59 15.78
CA THR A 119 18.05 2.76 16.20
C THR A 119 18.19 3.60 17.46
N GLU A 120 17.36 4.62 17.65
CA GLU A 120 17.50 5.56 18.77
C GLU A 120 16.82 5.10 20.06
N ILE A 121 15.68 4.42 19.96
CA ILE A 121 14.83 4.13 21.14
C ILE A 121 14.86 2.65 21.53
N MET A 122 15.04 1.76 20.55
CA MET A 122 15.05 0.33 20.85
C MET A 122 16.44 -0.15 21.28
N PRO A 123 16.52 -1.15 22.18
CA PRO A 123 17.78 -1.82 22.46
C PRO A 123 18.38 -2.38 21.17
N LEU A 124 19.69 -2.20 20.96
CA LEU A 124 20.39 -2.49 19.69
C LEU A 124 19.98 -3.81 19.04
N GLY A 125 19.98 -4.92 19.80
CA GLY A 125 19.61 -6.24 19.27
C GLY A 125 18.15 -6.34 18.80
N LEU A 126 17.22 -5.69 19.51
CA LEU A 126 15.81 -5.67 19.14
C LEU A 126 15.54 -4.72 17.97
N GLY A 127 16.18 -3.56 17.96
CA GLY A 127 16.11 -2.60 16.85
C GLY A 127 16.56 -3.22 15.53
N LEU A 128 17.74 -3.86 15.52
CA LEU A 128 18.25 -4.58 14.35
C LEU A 128 17.34 -5.73 13.92
N LEU A 129 16.85 -6.53 14.87
CA LEU A 129 15.90 -7.61 14.57
C LEU A 129 14.61 -7.07 13.93
N LEU A 130 14.11 -5.94 14.41
CA LEU A 130 12.91 -5.30 13.88
C LEU A 130 13.13 -4.73 12.47
N LEU A 131 14.27 -4.09 12.21
CA LEU A 131 14.66 -3.63 10.87
C LEU A 131 14.72 -4.79 9.87
N VAL A 132 15.40 -5.88 10.23
CA VAL A 132 15.51 -7.08 9.38
C VAL A 132 14.13 -7.72 9.17
N ALA A 133 13.29 -7.79 10.20
CA ALA A 133 11.93 -8.28 10.07
C ALA A 133 11.08 -7.41 9.15
N GLY A 134 11.25 -6.08 9.20
CA GLY A 134 10.60 -5.13 8.30
C GLY A 134 11.02 -5.34 6.85
N LEU A 135 12.32 -5.45 6.60
CA LEU A 135 12.86 -5.78 5.27
C LEU A 135 12.31 -7.11 4.76
N SER A 136 12.27 -8.14 5.59
CA SER A 136 11.71 -9.45 5.24
C SER A 136 10.23 -9.37 4.85
N ALA A 137 9.43 -8.60 5.59
CA ALA A 137 8.01 -8.40 5.26
C ALA A 137 7.83 -7.62 3.95
N THR A 138 8.63 -6.59 3.71
CA THR A 138 8.62 -5.85 2.44
C THR A 138 8.99 -6.75 1.27
N MET A 139 10.03 -7.60 1.41
CA MET A 139 10.42 -8.57 0.37
C MET A 139 9.32 -9.59 0.10
N SER A 140 8.62 -10.07 1.13
CA SER A 140 7.50 -11.00 0.97
C SER A 140 6.35 -10.38 0.16
N SER A 141 5.96 -9.14 0.49
CA SER A 141 4.94 -8.41 -0.26
C SER A 141 5.38 -8.12 -1.69
N ALA A 142 6.61 -7.62 -1.88
CA ALA A 142 7.18 -7.35 -3.21
C ALA A 142 7.23 -8.61 -4.09
N SER A 143 7.53 -9.78 -3.52
CA SER A 143 7.51 -11.04 -4.26
C SER A 143 6.10 -11.42 -4.74
N SER A 144 5.08 -11.17 -3.91
CA SER A 144 3.67 -11.43 -4.26
C SER A 144 3.23 -10.53 -5.42
N ASP A 145 3.56 -9.24 -5.35
CA ASP A 145 3.20 -8.27 -6.38
C ASP A 145 4.01 -8.47 -7.67
N ALA A 146 5.28 -8.89 -7.57
CA ALA A 146 6.08 -9.26 -8.73
C ALA A 146 5.48 -10.46 -9.47
N ILE A 147 5.03 -11.50 -8.74
CA ILE A 147 4.34 -12.66 -9.35
C ILE A 147 3.02 -12.23 -9.99
N ALA A 148 2.27 -11.33 -9.36
CA ALA A 148 1.07 -10.76 -9.94
C ALA A 148 1.36 -10.02 -11.25
N GLY A 149 2.39 -9.16 -11.28
CA GLY A 149 2.84 -8.46 -12.49
C GLY A 149 3.29 -9.41 -13.61
N VAL A 150 4.07 -10.44 -13.27
CA VAL A 150 4.48 -11.49 -14.22
C VAL A 150 3.26 -12.19 -14.80
N SER A 151 2.28 -12.56 -13.96
CA SER A 151 1.04 -13.20 -14.44
C SER A 151 0.29 -12.29 -15.41
N THR A 152 0.18 -10.99 -15.12
CA THR A 152 -0.48 -10.03 -16.01
C THR A 152 0.27 -9.86 -17.32
N LEU A 153 1.60 -9.75 -17.31
CA LEU A 153 2.39 -9.64 -18.55
C LEU A 153 2.24 -10.89 -19.44
N ILE A 154 2.26 -12.09 -18.85
CA ILE A 154 2.25 -13.35 -19.60
C ILE A 154 0.85 -13.78 -20.02
N ARG A 155 -0.17 -13.61 -19.18
CA ARG A 155 -1.52 -14.10 -19.46
C ARG A 155 -2.40 -13.05 -20.13
N ASP A 156 -2.17 -11.78 -19.85
CA ASP A 156 -3.03 -10.70 -20.37
C ASP A 156 -2.32 -10.02 -21.54
N LEU A 157 -1.15 -9.42 -21.31
CA LEU A 157 -0.49 -8.59 -22.33
C LEU A 157 0.09 -9.41 -23.49
N TYR A 158 0.77 -10.53 -23.20
CA TYR A 158 1.32 -11.40 -24.24
C TYR A 158 0.21 -12.02 -25.10
N VAL A 159 -0.89 -12.46 -24.49
CA VAL A 159 -2.04 -13.02 -25.21
C VAL A 159 -2.74 -11.94 -26.04
N LEU A 160 -2.88 -10.73 -25.50
CA LEU A 160 -3.44 -9.59 -26.24
C LEU A 160 -2.59 -9.26 -27.48
N ALA A 161 -1.26 -9.31 -27.36
CA ALA A 161 -0.35 -8.97 -28.45
C ALA A 161 -0.17 -10.10 -29.49
N THR A 162 -0.18 -11.36 -29.08
CA THR A 162 0.14 -12.51 -29.95
C THR A 162 -1.05 -13.40 -30.30
N GLY A 163 -2.19 -13.20 -29.62
CA GLY A 163 -3.39 -14.02 -29.74
C GLY A 163 -3.26 -15.45 -29.18
N ARG A 164 -2.13 -15.80 -28.56
CA ARG A 164 -1.85 -17.17 -28.09
C ARG A 164 -1.21 -17.17 -26.71
N THR A 165 -1.46 -18.22 -25.94
CA THR A 165 -0.70 -18.46 -24.71
C THR A 165 0.71 -18.98 -25.05
N PRO A 166 1.75 -18.60 -24.29
CA PRO A 166 3.08 -19.11 -24.56
C PRO A 166 3.15 -20.62 -24.30
N SER A 167 3.93 -21.33 -25.13
CA SER A 167 4.08 -22.78 -25.02
C SER A 167 4.73 -23.18 -23.69
N ALA A 168 4.41 -24.38 -23.18
CA ALA A 168 4.94 -24.88 -21.90
C ALA A 168 6.48 -24.85 -21.82
N ARG A 169 7.16 -25.10 -22.96
CA ARG A 169 8.62 -25.04 -23.05
C ARG A 169 9.19 -23.62 -22.87
N ASN A 170 8.48 -22.59 -23.34
CA ASN A 170 8.95 -21.21 -23.34
C ASN A 170 8.40 -20.38 -22.16
N VAL A 171 7.30 -20.83 -21.52
CA VAL A 171 6.64 -20.14 -20.41
C VAL A 171 7.62 -19.77 -19.30
N VAL A 172 8.54 -20.69 -18.92
CA VAL A 172 9.50 -20.42 -17.84
C VAL A 172 10.47 -19.30 -18.22
N ARG A 173 10.97 -19.30 -19.46
CA ARG A 173 11.89 -18.26 -19.95
C ARG A 173 11.19 -16.90 -20.01
N PHE A 174 9.98 -16.86 -20.56
CA PHE A 174 9.23 -15.60 -20.65
C PHE A 174 8.81 -15.07 -19.27
N SER A 175 8.41 -15.94 -18.34
CA SER A 175 8.13 -15.52 -16.96
C SER A 175 9.35 -14.92 -16.27
N ARG A 176 10.57 -15.45 -16.49
CA ARG A 176 11.81 -14.85 -15.95
C ARG A 176 12.11 -13.49 -16.56
N ILE A 177 11.91 -13.31 -17.87
CA ILE A 177 12.08 -12.01 -18.54
C ILE A 177 11.04 -11.02 -18.03
N ALA A 178 9.78 -11.42 -17.93
CA ALA A 178 8.71 -10.61 -17.36
C ALA A 178 9.03 -10.21 -15.92
N LEU A 179 9.61 -11.09 -15.11
CA LEU A 179 10.00 -10.78 -13.73
C LEU A 179 11.06 -9.67 -13.68
N VAL A 180 12.11 -9.80 -14.51
CA VAL A 180 13.17 -8.78 -14.60
C VAL A 180 12.58 -7.45 -15.09
N ALA A 181 11.68 -7.48 -16.08
CA ALA A 181 11.01 -6.28 -16.58
C ALA A 181 10.12 -5.63 -15.50
N THR A 182 9.32 -6.40 -14.77
CA THR A 182 8.46 -5.91 -13.68
C THR A 182 9.28 -5.28 -12.56
N ILE A 183 10.32 -5.97 -12.07
CA ILE A 183 11.18 -5.46 -11.00
C ILE A 183 11.98 -4.24 -11.49
N GLY A 184 12.50 -4.28 -12.72
CA GLY A 184 13.24 -3.16 -13.32
C GLY A 184 12.38 -1.90 -13.44
N LEU A 185 11.13 -2.04 -13.90
CA LEU A 185 10.20 -0.92 -13.96
C LEU A 185 9.81 -0.40 -12.58
N ALA A 186 9.58 -1.28 -11.61
CA ALA A 186 9.32 -0.89 -10.23
C ALA A 186 10.51 -0.13 -9.61
N LEU A 187 11.74 -0.55 -9.89
CA LEU A 187 12.97 0.14 -9.45
C LEU A 187 13.08 1.52 -10.09
N LEU A 188 12.81 1.65 -11.39
CA LEU A 188 12.84 2.95 -12.08
C LEU A 188 11.86 3.95 -11.44
N PHE A 189 10.63 3.52 -11.14
CA PHE A 189 9.66 4.39 -10.46
C PHE A 189 10.06 4.69 -9.01
N ALA A 190 10.63 3.72 -8.30
CA ALA A 190 11.13 3.95 -6.94
C ALA A 190 12.26 5.00 -6.91
N LEU A 191 13.19 4.95 -7.87
CA LEU A 191 14.28 5.93 -7.99
C LEU A 191 13.80 7.33 -8.41
N ALA A 192 12.63 7.43 -9.04
CA ALA A 192 12.02 8.71 -9.43
C ALA A 192 11.11 9.31 -8.33
N SER A 193 10.99 8.66 -7.17
CA SER A 193 10.07 9.05 -6.11
C SER A 193 10.82 9.54 -4.87
N ASP A 194 10.62 10.79 -4.48
CA ASP A 194 11.26 11.37 -3.29
C ASP A 194 10.58 10.98 -1.96
N ASN A 195 9.23 10.84 -1.96
CA ASN A 195 8.43 10.59 -0.76
C ASN A 195 7.38 9.51 -1.00
N VAL A 196 7.40 8.46 -0.17
CA VAL A 196 6.53 7.29 -0.34
C VAL A 196 5.05 7.61 -0.15
N ILE A 197 4.70 8.49 0.80
CA ILE A 197 3.32 8.87 1.09
C ILE A 197 2.75 9.72 -0.05
N THR A 198 3.53 10.67 -0.56
CA THR A 198 3.14 11.47 -1.72
C THR A 198 2.98 10.58 -2.96
N TYR A 199 3.91 9.65 -3.18
CA TYR A 199 3.84 8.71 -4.30
C TYR A 199 2.58 7.85 -4.24
N ILE A 200 2.30 7.21 -3.10
CA ILE A 200 1.11 6.38 -2.91
C ILE A 200 -0.16 7.21 -3.08
N THR A 201 -0.25 8.39 -2.45
CA THR A 201 -1.43 9.26 -2.55
C THR A 201 -1.68 9.70 -4.00
N ARG A 202 -0.63 10.07 -4.74
CA ARG A 202 -0.75 10.39 -6.17
C ARG A 202 -1.25 9.20 -6.99
N MET A 203 -0.74 7.99 -6.72
CA MET A 203 -1.19 6.78 -7.40
C MET A 203 -2.65 6.43 -7.09
N ILE A 204 -3.08 6.63 -5.85
CA ILE A 204 -4.49 6.44 -5.47
C ILE A 204 -5.38 7.44 -6.21
N SER A 205 -5.02 8.73 -6.18
CA SER A 205 -5.81 9.80 -6.79
C SER A 205 -5.89 9.72 -8.31
N THR A 206 -4.87 9.18 -8.98
CA THR A 206 -4.81 9.13 -10.46
C THR A 206 -5.30 7.80 -11.03
N ILE A 207 -4.77 6.67 -10.55
CA ILE A 207 -5.02 5.34 -11.13
C ILE A 207 -6.22 4.68 -10.45
N LEU A 208 -6.23 4.62 -9.12
CA LEU A 208 -7.28 3.89 -8.40
C LEU A 208 -8.62 4.60 -8.48
N SER A 209 -8.65 5.94 -8.58
CA SER A 209 -9.89 6.70 -8.78
C SER A 209 -10.57 6.35 -10.11
N GLY A 210 -9.81 6.25 -11.21
CA GLY A 210 -10.32 5.81 -12.50
C GLY A 210 -10.80 4.36 -12.48
N LEU A 211 -10.07 3.47 -11.80
CA LEU A 211 -10.50 2.08 -11.59
C LEU A 211 -11.80 2.01 -10.76
N PHE A 212 -11.94 2.84 -9.73
CA PHE A 212 -13.15 2.94 -8.91
C PHE A 212 -14.34 3.34 -9.77
N VAL A 213 -14.23 4.44 -10.54
CA VAL A 213 -15.30 4.92 -11.43
C VAL A 213 -15.65 3.86 -12.46
N SER A 214 -14.64 3.24 -13.07
CA SER A 214 -14.85 2.20 -14.08
C SER A 214 -15.56 0.97 -13.52
N ALA A 215 -15.20 0.54 -12.30
CA ALA A 215 -15.87 -0.56 -11.61
C ALA A 215 -17.31 -0.22 -11.25
N MET A 216 -17.59 1.00 -10.77
CA MET A 216 -18.94 1.43 -10.41
C MET A 216 -19.84 1.54 -11.64
N LEU A 217 -19.38 2.22 -12.69
CA LEU A 217 -20.15 2.35 -13.93
C LEU A 217 -20.33 0.99 -14.61
N GLY A 218 -19.32 0.13 -14.63
CA GLY A 218 -19.46 -1.22 -15.17
C GLY A 218 -20.44 -2.10 -14.41
N ARG A 219 -20.61 -1.88 -13.10
CA ARG A 219 -21.56 -2.66 -12.28
C ARG A 219 -23.00 -2.16 -12.35
N PHE A 220 -23.18 -0.84 -12.39
CA PHE A 220 -24.49 -0.19 -12.22
C PHE A 220 -25.06 0.40 -13.50
N TRP A 221 -24.23 0.66 -14.52
CA TRP A 221 -24.67 1.24 -15.79
C TRP A 221 -24.64 0.21 -16.91
N SER A 222 -25.82 -0.26 -17.32
CA SER A 222 -25.97 -1.30 -18.35
C SER A 222 -25.45 -0.93 -19.74
N ARG A 223 -25.30 0.36 -20.04
CA ARG A 223 -24.76 0.85 -21.33
C ARG A 223 -23.24 1.06 -21.31
N TYR A 224 -22.59 0.75 -20.20
CA TYR A 224 -21.15 0.95 -20.07
C TYR A 224 -20.37 -0.02 -20.95
N ASN A 225 -19.65 0.53 -21.92
CA ASN A 225 -18.89 -0.22 -22.92
C ASN A 225 -17.38 0.00 -22.75
N TRP A 226 -16.57 -0.65 -23.59
CA TRP A 226 -15.11 -0.57 -23.50
C TRP A 226 -14.57 0.85 -23.75
N GLN A 227 -15.24 1.66 -24.59
CA GLN A 227 -14.87 3.05 -24.80
C GLN A 227 -15.07 3.87 -23.53
N GLY A 228 -16.19 3.66 -22.83
CA GLY A 228 -16.44 4.26 -21.51
C GLY A 228 -15.39 3.83 -20.48
N ALA A 229 -14.97 2.56 -20.51
CA ALA A 229 -13.90 2.04 -19.66
C ALA A 229 -12.55 2.73 -19.90
N ILE A 230 -12.17 2.95 -21.16
CA ILE A 230 -10.93 3.66 -21.47
C ILE A 230 -11.04 5.14 -21.10
N ALA A 231 -12.18 5.78 -21.39
CA ALA A 231 -12.41 7.18 -21.06
C ALA A 231 -12.27 7.43 -19.55
N THR A 232 -12.89 6.61 -18.71
CA THR A 232 -12.82 6.77 -17.24
C THR A 232 -11.44 6.46 -16.64
N LEU A 233 -10.57 5.73 -17.33
CA LEU A 233 -9.20 5.49 -16.89
C LEU A 233 -8.24 6.62 -17.27
N ILE A 234 -8.54 7.35 -18.36
CA ILE A 234 -7.69 8.43 -18.88
C ILE A 234 -8.12 9.80 -18.33
N LEU A 235 -9.43 10.07 -18.24
CA LEU A 235 -9.96 11.39 -17.85
C LEU A 235 -9.59 11.86 -16.42
N PRO A 236 -9.53 10.99 -15.38
CA PRO A 236 -9.22 11.41 -14.00
C PRO A 236 -7.82 12.02 -13.82
N GLN A 237 -6.98 11.99 -14.84
CA GLN A 237 -5.58 12.43 -14.76
C GLN A 237 -5.38 13.95 -14.91
N ARG A 238 -6.45 14.75 -15.02
CA ARG A 238 -6.32 16.21 -15.01
C ARG A 238 -6.20 16.73 -13.57
N PRO A 239 -5.05 17.29 -13.16
CA PRO A 239 -4.97 17.99 -11.89
C PRO A 239 -5.91 19.20 -11.94
N LEU A 240 -6.67 19.40 -10.86
CA LEU A 240 -7.32 20.68 -10.56
C LEU A 240 -6.26 21.66 -10.05
#